data_AF-A0A1U7XS23-F1
#
_entry.id   AF-A0A1U7XS23-F1
#
_cell.length_a   1.000
_cell.length_b   1.000
_cell.length_c   1.000
_cell.angle_alpha   90.00
_cell.angle_beta   90.00
_cell.angle_gamma   90.00
#
_symmetry.space_group_name_H-M   'P 1'
#
loop_
_entity.id
_entity.type
_entity.pdbx_description
1 polymer ?
#
loop_
_entity_poly.entity_id
_entity_poly.type
_entity_poly.pdbx_seq_one_letter_code
_entity_poly.pdbx_strand_id
1 'polypeptide(L)'
;MATLFRKVWESVSTRSSSNSNSNSNSNSSANSSDRFQQMMYIRTASTGEFDRIPLDIFIQILKILGPKESAKLSSVCKTWKFIVSDNRLWIYFLQNQHEPWDSIFFAETHLRLGPLRTFPNSVPDLSFMSIYGQRAQIPGAIVIDGGSGYCKFGWSKYSAPSGRSATFLEFGNIESPMYSRLRHFFSTIYTRMQVKTSTQPIIVSIPICHYEDTECDKAARRQLKESIHSALFDMNVPAVCAVNQAVLALFAARKVSGIVVNIGFHQTSIVPILHGKVMHQVGVEVVGIGALKLTGFLKEQMQQKNIYFGSLYTVRALKENLCYVALDYEAEISKDTKASFQIASEGWFTLSEERFKTGEILFQPRIAGMRAMGLQSAVALCMEHCQDAELMADDSWYKTVVLAGGSACLPGLAERLEKDVCGILPPHMSNGIRVLPPPYGVDSAWFGAKLIGNLSTFPTSWCVMKKQFQNRSRRKFIW
;
A
#
# COMPACT_ATOMS: atom_id res chain seq x y z
N MET A 1 0.36 41.03 17.96
CA MET A 1 -0.80 40.46 18.70
C MET A 1 -2.17 40.94 18.19
N ALA A 2 -2.29 42.05 17.45
CA ALA A 2 -3.57 42.52 16.87
C ALA A 2 -3.88 41.99 15.44
N THR A 3 -2.96 41.27 14.80
CA THR A 3 -3.12 40.73 13.43
C THR A 3 -3.59 39.28 13.38
N LEU A 4 -3.53 38.53 14.50
CA LEU A 4 -4.01 37.14 14.57
C LEU A 4 -5.54 37.06 14.73
N PHE A 5 -6.15 38.03 15.44
CA PHE A 5 -7.60 38.07 15.67
C PHE A 5 -8.40 38.47 14.42
N ARG A 6 -7.81 39.19 13.46
CA ARG A 6 -8.50 39.61 12.22
C ARG A 6 -8.71 38.44 11.25
N LYS A 7 -7.75 37.52 11.16
CA LYS A 7 -7.84 36.33 10.28
C LYS A 7 -8.84 35.28 10.76
N VAL A 8 -9.14 35.25 12.06
CA VAL A 8 -10.13 34.32 12.62
C VAL A 8 -11.57 34.79 12.33
N TRP A 9 -11.80 36.11 12.26
CA TRP A 9 -13.13 36.68 12.01
C TRP A 9 -13.57 36.58 10.54
N GLU A 10 -12.63 36.68 9.59
CA GLU A 10 -12.92 36.55 8.15
C GLU A 10 -13.30 35.11 7.75
N SER A 11 -12.85 34.09 8.48
CA SER A 11 -13.17 32.68 8.22
C SER A 11 -14.56 32.27 8.72
N VAL A 12 -15.16 33.04 9.63
CA VAL A 12 -16.50 32.78 10.18
C VAL A 12 -17.60 33.45 9.33
N SER A 13 -17.26 34.50 8.57
CA SER A 13 -18.24 35.30 7.82
C SER A 13 -18.57 34.76 6.42
N THR A 14 -17.81 33.78 5.90
CA THR A 14 -18.05 33.21 4.56
C THR A 14 -18.93 31.96 4.55
N ARG A 15 -19.50 31.57 5.71
CA ARG A 15 -20.33 30.36 5.84
C ARG A 15 -21.84 30.63 5.92
N SER A 16 -22.28 31.89 5.84
CA SER A 16 -23.68 32.29 5.98
C SER A 16 -24.43 32.45 4.65
N SER A 17 -23.86 32.09 3.50
CA SER A 17 -24.54 32.23 2.21
C SER A 17 -24.26 31.09 1.24
N SER A 18 -24.89 29.94 1.49
CA SER A 18 -25.30 29.00 0.44
C SER A 18 -26.13 27.88 1.05
N ASN A 19 -27.43 28.11 1.20
CA ASN A 19 -28.40 27.08 1.51
C ASN A 19 -29.24 26.86 0.25
N SER A 20 -29.05 25.73 -0.44
CA SER A 20 -30.06 25.19 -1.35
C SER A 20 -29.80 23.72 -1.68
N ASN A 21 -30.71 22.88 -1.17
CA ASN A 21 -31.17 21.58 -1.66
C ASN A 21 -30.16 20.47 -1.96
N SER A 22 -30.14 19.47 -1.08
CA SER A 22 -30.29 18.07 -1.51
C SER A 22 -30.92 17.22 -0.40
N ASN A 23 -32.09 16.67 -0.69
CA ASN A 23 -32.75 15.62 0.09
C ASN A 23 -31.93 14.33 -0.04
N SER A 24 -31.44 13.79 1.07
CA SER A 24 -31.11 12.37 1.19
C SER A 24 -31.54 11.87 2.56
N ASN A 25 -32.69 11.20 2.58
CA ASN A 25 -33.16 10.40 3.69
C ASN A 25 -32.13 9.30 3.98
N SER A 26 -31.48 9.36 5.14
CA SER A 26 -30.81 8.21 5.74
C SER A 26 -31.14 8.16 7.24
N ASN A 27 -31.76 7.05 7.63
CA ASN A 27 -32.14 6.71 8.99
C ASN A 27 -30.93 6.83 9.93
N SER A 28 -30.91 7.88 10.76
CA SER A 28 -29.90 8.13 11.80
C SER A 28 -30.53 8.45 13.16
N SER A 29 -31.74 7.94 13.41
CA SER A 29 -32.49 8.23 14.64
C SER A 29 -31.81 7.70 15.90
N ALA A 30 -31.02 6.61 15.83
CA ALA A 30 -30.39 5.99 17.00
C ALA A 30 -29.16 6.75 17.56
N ASN A 31 -28.46 7.58 16.76
CA ASN A 31 -27.27 8.33 17.22
C ASN A 31 -27.60 9.74 17.77
N SER A 32 -28.80 10.25 17.47
CA SER A 32 -29.21 11.58 17.90
C SER A 32 -29.61 11.62 19.38
N SER A 33 -30.25 10.57 19.89
CA SER A 33 -30.69 10.48 21.29
C SER A 33 -29.52 10.33 22.27
N ASP A 34 -28.48 9.58 21.89
CA ASP A 34 -27.31 9.35 22.74
C ASP A 34 -26.39 10.59 22.83
N ARG A 35 -26.24 11.33 21.72
CA ARG A 35 -25.59 12.65 21.72
C ARG A 35 -26.37 13.70 22.51
N PHE A 36 -27.71 13.67 22.45
CA PHE A 36 -28.56 14.60 23.18
C PHE A 36 -28.55 14.31 24.69
N GLN A 37 -28.58 13.03 25.10
CA GLN A 37 -28.37 12.61 26.49
C GLN A 37 -26.96 12.91 26.98
N GLN A 38 -25.92 12.75 26.15
CA GLN A 38 -24.54 13.14 26.48
C GLN A 38 -24.38 14.66 26.63
N MET A 39 -24.98 15.46 25.76
CA MET A 39 -24.99 16.93 25.90
C MET A 39 -25.73 17.39 27.16
N MET A 40 -26.82 16.69 27.54
CA MET A 40 -27.52 16.95 28.80
C MET A 40 -26.68 16.56 30.02
N TYR A 41 -25.91 15.46 29.96
CA TYR A 41 -25.03 15.05 31.04
C TYR A 41 -23.90 16.07 31.30
N ILE A 42 -23.27 16.61 30.25
CA ILE A 42 -22.22 17.64 30.37
C ILE A 42 -22.79 18.92 31.01
N ARG A 43 -24.05 19.29 30.71
CA ARG A 43 -24.69 20.46 31.34
C ARG A 43 -24.92 20.30 32.84
N THR A 44 -24.96 19.06 33.34
CA THR A 44 -25.19 18.75 34.76
C THR A 44 -23.92 18.34 35.52
N ALA A 45 -22.80 18.14 34.83
CA ALA A 45 -21.58 17.60 35.40
C ALA A 45 -20.52 18.71 35.56
N SER A 46 -20.05 18.92 36.80
CA SER A 46 -19.09 19.99 37.11
C SER A 46 -17.64 19.56 36.84
N THR A 47 -16.87 20.47 36.25
CA THR A 47 -15.41 20.48 36.15
C THR A 47 -14.76 21.34 37.24
N GLY A 48 -15.56 21.87 38.18
CA GLY A 48 -15.13 22.80 39.24
C GLY A 48 -15.01 24.22 38.73
N GLU A 49 -13.93 24.92 39.10
CA GLU A 49 -13.65 26.30 38.61
C GLU A 49 -13.55 26.41 37.08
N PHE A 50 -13.34 25.29 36.39
CA PHE A 50 -13.29 25.22 34.93
C PHE A 50 -14.66 25.29 34.26
N ASP A 51 -15.77 25.21 35.01
CA ASP A 51 -17.13 25.35 34.46
C ASP A 51 -17.38 26.73 33.84
N ARG A 52 -16.55 27.72 34.21
CA ARG A 52 -16.56 29.07 33.66
C ARG A 52 -15.87 29.18 32.31
N ILE A 53 -15.16 28.15 31.87
CA ILE A 53 -14.42 28.14 30.61
C ILE A 53 -15.27 27.44 29.53
N PRO A 54 -15.56 28.12 28.40
CA PRO A 54 -16.19 27.50 27.26
C PRO A 54 -15.46 26.22 26.79
N LEU A 55 -16.23 25.17 26.46
CA LEU A 55 -15.69 23.84 26.12
C LEU A 55 -14.71 23.88 24.93
N ASP A 56 -14.94 24.75 23.96
CA ASP A 56 -14.05 24.97 22.82
C ASP A 56 -12.70 25.55 23.26
N ILE A 57 -12.68 26.53 24.15
CA ILE A 57 -11.44 27.06 24.76
C ILE A 57 -10.74 25.97 25.55
N PHE A 58 -11.47 25.19 26.32
CA PHE A 58 -10.91 24.08 27.09
C PHE A 58 -10.26 23.02 26.18
N ILE A 59 -10.89 22.67 25.04
CA ILE A 59 -10.27 21.80 24.04
C ILE A 59 -8.98 22.41 23.46
N GLN A 60 -8.92 23.73 23.24
CA GLN A 60 -7.68 24.39 22.80
C GLN A 60 -6.58 24.31 23.87
N ILE A 61 -6.92 24.45 25.15
CA ILE A 61 -5.97 24.25 26.25
C ILE A 61 -5.42 22.82 26.23
N LEU A 62 -6.28 21.81 26.08
CA LEU A 62 -5.87 20.40 25.99
C LEU A 62 -4.93 20.16 24.79
N LYS A 63 -5.23 20.77 23.64
CA LYS A 63 -4.34 20.68 22.45
C LYS A 63 -2.94 21.22 22.73
N ILE A 64 -2.82 22.30 23.50
CA ILE A 64 -1.52 22.90 23.90
C ILE A 64 -0.80 22.03 24.93
N LEU A 65 -1.53 21.47 25.91
CA LEU A 65 -0.98 20.56 26.93
C LEU A 65 -0.38 19.28 26.31
N GLY A 66 -0.89 18.88 25.16
CA GLY A 66 -0.46 17.69 24.45
C GLY A 66 -1.09 16.40 24.98
N PRO A 67 -0.84 15.27 24.30
CA PRO A 67 -1.60 14.03 24.48
C PRO A 67 -1.38 13.37 25.84
N LYS A 68 -0.15 13.41 26.36
CA LYS A 68 0.20 12.75 27.63
C LYS A 68 -0.48 13.42 28.82
N GLU A 69 -0.37 14.75 28.91
CA GLU A 69 -1.00 15.51 30.00
C GLU A 69 -2.52 15.51 29.85
N SER A 70 -3.04 15.65 28.62
CA SER A 70 -4.47 15.51 28.34
C SER A 70 -5.03 14.16 28.81
N ALA A 71 -4.32 13.05 28.57
CA ALA A 71 -4.74 11.73 29.04
C ALA A 71 -4.85 11.63 30.57
N LYS A 72 -3.88 12.20 31.32
CA LYS A 72 -3.88 12.15 32.79
C LYS A 72 -5.09 12.83 33.39
N LEU A 73 -5.58 13.87 32.72
CA LEU A 73 -6.76 14.62 33.16
C LEU A 73 -8.04 13.77 33.16
N SER A 74 -8.07 12.65 32.43
CA SER A 74 -9.18 11.69 32.51
C SER A 74 -9.36 11.04 33.89
N SER A 75 -8.35 11.12 34.76
CA SER A 75 -8.41 10.60 36.13
C SER A 75 -8.96 11.61 37.15
N VAL A 76 -9.19 12.87 36.75
CA VAL A 76 -9.60 13.95 37.68
C VAL A 76 -11.06 13.75 38.11
N CYS A 77 -11.99 13.67 37.17
CA CYS A 77 -13.38 13.31 37.43
C CYS A 77 -14.07 12.79 36.16
N LYS A 78 -15.32 12.30 36.29
CA LYS A 78 -16.11 11.76 35.16
C LYS A 78 -16.29 12.78 34.02
N THR A 79 -16.49 14.05 34.34
CA THR A 79 -16.65 15.14 33.36
C THR A 79 -15.39 15.33 32.53
N TRP A 80 -14.23 15.40 33.18
CA TRP A 80 -12.93 15.51 32.50
C TRP A 80 -12.65 14.27 31.65
N LYS A 81 -12.93 13.07 32.17
CA LYS A 81 -12.82 11.83 31.40
C LYS A 81 -13.65 11.89 30.12
N PHE A 82 -14.88 12.38 30.20
CA PHE A 82 -15.76 12.53 29.05
C PHE A 82 -15.18 13.51 28.02
N ILE A 83 -14.77 14.71 28.44
CA ILE A 83 -14.23 15.75 27.55
C ILE A 83 -12.91 15.29 26.90
N VAL A 84 -12.01 14.70 27.68
CA VAL A 84 -10.73 14.18 27.18
C VAL A 84 -10.96 13.02 26.21
N SER A 85 -12.01 12.23 26.38
CA SER A 85 -12.33 11.11 25.48
C SER A 85 -12.90 11.54 24.13
N ASP A 86 -13.09 12.84 23.89
CA ASP A 86 -13.58 13.37 22.62
C ASP A 86 -12.61 13.03 21.48
N ASN A 87 -13.10 12.30 20.47
CA ASN A 87 -12.33 11.91 19.31
C ASN A 87 -11.71 13.10 18.55
N ARG A 88 -12.33 14.28 18.54
CA ARG A 88 -11.79 15.48 17.85
C ARG A 88 -10.43 15.91 18.41
N LEU A 89 -10.23 15.73 19.73
CA LEU A 89 -8.95 16.05 20.38
C LEU A 89 -7.86 15.06 19.95
N TRP A 90 -8.17 13.76 19.93
CA TRP A 90 -7.20 12.73 19.59
C TRP A 90 -6.90 12.65 18.10
N ILE A 91 -7.89 12.94 17.25
CA ILE A 91 -7.68 13.15 15.81
C ILE A 91 -6.68 14.28 15.60
N TYR A 92 -6.82 15.41 16.31
CA TYR A 92 -5.84 16.51 16.24
C TYR A 92 -4.43 16.05 16.65
N PHE A 93 -4.27 15.26 17.71
CA PHE A 93 -2.96 14.75 18.10
C PHE A 93 -2.36 13.78 17.07
N LEU A 94 -3.18 12.91 16.46
CA LEU A 94 -2.75 12.00 15.40
C LEU A 94 -2.38 12.74 14.11
N GLN A 95 -3.10 13.81 13.77
CA GLN A 95 -2.80 14.68 12.62
C GLN A 95 -1.45 15.39 12.73
N ASN A 96 -0.99 15.65 13.96
CA ASN A 96 0.30 16.29 14.22
C ASN A 96 1.46 15.29 14.36
N GLN A 97 1.26 14.00 14.04
CA GLN A 97 2.35 13.02 13.95
C GLN A 97 3.03 13.05 12.57
N HIS A 98 4.20 12.42 12.47
CA HIS A 98 4.94 12.30 11.20
C HIS A 98 4.21 11.50 10.12
N GLU A 99 3.30 10.59 10.51
CA GLU A 99 2.53 9.78 9.57
C GLU A 99 1.26 10.54 9.15
N PRO A 100 0.92 10.60 7.84
CA PRO A 100 -0.27 11.29 7.37
C PRO A 100 -1.55 10.76 8.02
N TRP A 101 -2.44 11.67 8.42
CA TRP A 101 -3.72 11.32 9.05
C TRP A 101 -4.54 10.31 8.25
N ASP A 102 -4.65 10.50 6.94
CA ASP A 102 -5.43 9.60 6.10
C ASP A 102 -4.89 8.17 6.10
N SER A 103 -3.57 7.99 6.25
CA SER A 103 -2.93 6.68 6.36
C SER A 103 -3.26 6.02 7.70
N ILE A 104 -3.17 6.78 8.80
CA ILE A 104 -3.56 6.31 10.14
C ILE A 104 -5.04 5.93 10.14
N PHE A 105 -5.89 6.82 9.64
CA PHE A 105 -7.33 6.62 9.59
C PHE A 105 -7.68 5.39 8.77
N PHE A 106 -7.16 5.28 7.54
CA PHE A 106 -7.37 4.09 6.69
C PHE A 106 -6.93 2.81 7.39
N ALA A 107 -5.72 2.78 7.95
CA ALA A 107 -5.18 1.61 8.62
C ALA A 107 -6.05 1.17 9.81
N GLU A 108 -6.41 2.10 10.69
CA GLU A 108 -7.18 1.78 11.91
C GLU A 108 -8.65 1.43 11.64
N THR A 109 -9.22 1.94 10.55
CA THR A 109 -10.61 1.64 10.16
C THR A 109 -10.73 0.35 9.34
N HIS A 110 -9.76 0.05 8.49
CA HIS A 110 -9.85 -1.06 7.53
C HIS A 110 -8.95 -2.25 7.90
N LEU A 111 -7.75 -2.02 8.43
CA LEU A 111 -6.74 -3.07 8.60
C LEU A 111 -6.63 -3.58 10.05
N ARG A 112 -7.19 -2.87 11.03
CA ARG A 112 -7.05 -3.15 12.48
C ARG A 112 -7.46 -4.58 12.89
N LEU A 113 -8.43 -5.17 12.21
CA LEU A 113 -8.97 -6.51 12.55
C LEU A 113 -8.19 -7.68 11.93
N GLY A 114 -7.20 -7.41 11.08
CA GLY A 114 -6.44 -8.47 10.41
C GLY A 114 -7.16 -9.07 9.19
N PRO A 115 -6.52 -10.04 8.51
CA PRO A 115 -7.01 -10.60 7.24
C PRO A 115 -8.14 -11.63 7.38
N LEU A 116 -8.54 -11.99 8.61
CA LEU A 116 -9.42 -13.14 8.89
C LEU A 116 -10.89 -12.79 9.15
N ARG A 117 -11.29 -11.51 9.04
CA ARG A 117 -12.70 -11.13 9.19
C ARG A 117 -13.19 -10.31 8.01
N THR A 118 -14.41 -10.63 7.58
CA THR A 118 -15.20 -9.84 6.65
C THR A 118 -15.22 -8.39 7.14
N PHE A 119 -14.88 -7.46 6.26
CA PHE A 119 -14.92 -6.04 6.57
C PHE A 119 -16.36 -5.72 7.02
N PRO A 120 -16.57 -5.27 8.25
CA PRO A 120 -17.92 -5.00 8.72
C PRO A 120 -18.53 -3.87 7.90
N ASN A 121 -19.81 -3.99 7.54
CA ASN A 121 -20.56 -2.93 6.84
C ASN A 121 -20.68 -1.64 7.68
N SER A 122 -20.36 -1.70 8.98
CA SER A 122 -20.26 -0.54 9.87
C SER A 122 -18.85 -0.41 10.44
N VAL A 123 -18.34 0.83 10.43
CA VAL A 123 -17.09 1.17 11.13
C VAL A 123 -17.35 0.95 12.62
N PRO A 124 -16.58 0.09 13.32
CA PRO A 124 -16.74 -0.06 14.77
C PRO A 124 -16.52 1.30 15.45
N ASP A 125 -17.20 1.57 16.57
CA ASP A 125 -16.93 2.77 17.34
C ASP A 125 -15.46 2.81 17.77
N LEU A 126 -14.68 3.64 17.09
CA LEU A 126 -13.26 3.81 17.34
C LEU A 126 -13.06 4.90 18.39
N SER A 127 -12.43 4.52 19.50
CA SER A 127 -11.85 5.49 20.44
C SER A 127 -10.46 5.88 19.94
N PHE A 128 -10.32 7.09 19.38
CA PHE A 128 -9.02 7.59 18.93
C PHE A 128 -8.06 7.86 20.09
N MET A 129 -8.58 8.06 21.31
CA MET A 129 -7.79 8.04 22.54
C MET A 129 -7.09 6.71 22.74
N SER A 130 -7.86 5.61 22.70
CA SER A 130 -7.31 4.25 22.84
C SER A 130 -6.33 3.94 21.72
N ILE A 131 -6.67 4.29 20.47
CA ILE A 131 -5.81 4.07 19.31
C ILE A 131 -4.49 4.81 19.49
N TYR A 132 -4.52 6.09 19.89
CA TYR A 132 -3.29 6.86 20.14
C TYR A 132 -2.42 6.16 21.19
N GLY A 133 -3.00 5.80 22.34
CA GLY A 133 -2.29 5.13 23.42
C GLY A 133 -1.68 3.80 23.01
N GLN A 134 -2.43 2.98 22.26
CA GLN A 134 -1.98 1.70 21.73
C GLN A 134 -0.85 1.87 20.71
N ARG A 135 -1.01 2.75 19.71
CA ARG A 135 0.02 3.03 18.69
C ARG A 135 1.33 3.54 19.28
N ALA A 136 1.24 4.34 20.35
CA ALA A 136 2.42 4.86 21.07
C ALA A 136 3.23 3.75 21.76
N GLN A 137 2.60 2.62 22.10
CA GLN A 137 3.26 1.47 22.71
C GLN A 137 3.85 0.50 21.67
N ILE A 138 3.49 0.62 20.40
CA ILE A 138 3.99 -0.27 19.34
C ILE A 138 5.45 0.09 19.03
N PRO A 139 6.42 -0.82 19.27
CA PRO A 139 7.84 -0.55 19.02
C PRO A 139 8.18 -0.48 17.52
N GLY A 140 7.27 -0.91 16.66
CA GLY A 140 7.47 -1.07 15.23
C GLY A 140 7.84 -2.50 14.85
N ALA A 141 7.89 -2.76 13.55
CA ALA A 141 8.24 -4.04 12.98
C ALA A 141 9.41 -3.89 12.00
N ILE A 142 10.16 -4.97 11.81
CA ILE A 142 11.05 -5.10 10.66
C ILE A 142 10.18 -5.38 9.45
N VAL A 143 10.37 -4.63 8.37
CA VAL A 143 9.68 -4.82 7.10
C VAL A 143 10.69 -5.30 6.08
N ILE A 144 10.41 -6.42 5.43
CA ILE A 144 11.16 -6.93 4.28
C ILE A 144 10.19 -7.10 3.10
N ASP A 145 10.28 -6.22 2.12
CA ASP A 145 9.64 -6.41 0.82
C ASP A 145 10.59 -7.20 -0.10
N GLY A 146 10.37 -8.51 -0.24
CA GLY A 146 11.22 -9.44 -0.97
C GLY A 146 10.94 -9.49 -2.48
N GLY A 147 11.01 -8.36 -3.18
CA GLY A 147 10.81 -8.34 -4.63
C GLY A 147 11.90 -9.10 -5.42
N SER A 148 11.54 -9.75 -6.53
CA SER A 148 12.47 -10.57 -7.35
C SER A 148 13.68 -9.81 -7.89
N GLY A 149 13.52 -8.55 -8.31
CA GLY A 149 14.66 -7.73 -8.73
C GLY A 149 15.44 -7.16 -7.54
N TYR A 150 14.72 -6.50 -6.63
CA TYR A 150 15.29 -5.80 -5.48
C TYR A 150 14.41 -5.98 -4.26
N CYS A 151 15.03 -6.33 -3.14
CA CYS A 151 14.37 -6.31 -1.85
C CYS A 151 14.54 -4.93 -1.23
N LYS A 152 13.53 -4.50 -0.47
CA LYS A 152 13.58 -3.30 0.37
C LYS A 152 13.42 -3.74 1.80
N PHE A 153 14.24 -3.23 2.70
CA PHE A 153 14.16 -3.57 4.11
C PHE A 153 14.27 -2.33 4.97
N GLY A 154 13.65 -2.35 6.14
CA GLY A 154 13.71 -1.24 7.08
C GLY A 154 12.73 -1.39 8.23
N TRP A 155 12.52 -0.31 8.96
CA TRP A 155 11.62 -0.26 10.10
C TRP A 155 10.27 0.35 9.74
N SER A 156 9.17 -0.24 10.21
CA SER A 156 7.82 0.32 9.99
C SER A 156 7.68 1.76 10.53
N LYS A 157 8.46 2.12 11.56
CA LYS A 157 8.45 3.47 12.13
C LYS A 157 9.18 4.51 11.27
N TYR A 158 10.02 4.10 10.33
CA TYR A 158 10.80 5.02 9.50
C TYR A 158 9.98 5.58 8.34
N SER A 159 10.37 6.74 7.82
CA SER A 159 9.70 7.39 6.70
C SER A 159 9.95 6.70 5.35
N ALA A 160 10.99 5.86 5.25
CA ALA A 160 11.38 5.14 4.03
C ALA A 160 12.12 3.84 4.38
N PRO A 161 12.31 2.91 3.41
CA PRO A 161 13.18 1.75 3.61
C PRO A 161 14.60 2.16 4.05
N SER A 162 15.18 1.39 4.97
CA SER A 162 16.56 1.60 5.44
C SER A 162 17.60 1.20 4.40
N GLY A 163 17.26 0.28 3.49
CA GLY A 163 18.16 -0.16 2.44
C GLY A 163 17.49 -1.01 1.39
N ARG A 164 18.25 -1.32 0.34
CA ARG A 164 17.86 -2.19 -0.76
C ARG A 164 18.96 -3.20 -1.05
N SER A 165 18.60 -4.35 -1.61
CA SER A 165 19.57 -5.35 -2.07
C SER A 165 19.12 -5.97 -3.38
N ALA A 166 20.07 -6.32 -4.24
CA ALA A 166 19.78 -6.87 -5.55
C ALA A 166 19.39 -8.34 -5.41
N THR A 167 18.12 -8.62 -5.11
CA THR A 167 17.61 -9.93 -4.71
C THR A 167 18.10 -11.05 -5.62
N PHE A 168 17.82 -10.94 -6.91
CA PHE A 168 18.16 -11.97 -7.88
C PHE A 168 19.67 -12.17 -8.00
N LEU A 169 20.44 -11.09 -8.00
CA LEU A 169 21.89 -11.13 -8.16
C LEU A 169 22.58 -11.75 -6.94
N GLU A 170 22.08 -11.45 -5.73
CA GLU A 170 22.72 -11.86 -4.48
C GLU A 170 22.20 -13.21 -3.96
N PHE A 171 20.90 -13.50 -4.14
CA PHE A 171 20.25 -14.65 -3.51
C PHE A 171 19.59 -15.61 -4.52
N GLY A 172 19.55 -15.23 -5.81
CA GLY A 172 18.82 -15.97 -6.84
C GLY A 172 17.30 -15.83 -6.71
N ASN A 173 16.58 -16.79 -7.28
CA ASN A 173 15.11 -16.79 -7.23
C ASN A 173 14.59 -17.21 -5.84
N ILE A 174 14.16 -16.23 -5.04
CA ILE A 174 13.54 -16.45 -3.73
C ILE A 174 12.05 -16.80 -3.80
N GLU A 175 11.43 -16.72 -4.98
CA GLU A 175 10.04 -17.12 -5.23
C GLU A 175 9.89 -18.65 -5.32
N SER A 176 10.99 -19.36 -5.65
CA SER A 176 11.10 -20.82 -5.58
C SER A 176 11.68 -21.21 -4.21
N PRO A 177 10.85 -21.61 -3.22
CA PRO A 177 11.28 -21.73 -1.84
C PRO A 177 12.31 -22.83 -1.66
N MET A 178 13.52 -22.43 -1.28
CA MET A 178 14.51 -23.32 -0.70
C MET A 178 14.84 -22.82 0.69
N TYR A 179 14.66 -23.66 1.71
CA TYR A 179 14.86 -23.29 3.11
C TYR A 179 16.22 -22.60 3.33
N SER A 180 17.31 -23.17 2.80
CA SER A 180 18.66 -22.61 2.91
C SER A 180 18.78 -21.23 2.27
N ARG A 181 18.18 -21.03 1.09
CA ARG A 181 18.15 -19.74 0.39
C ARG A 181 17.37 -18.69 1.19
N LEU A 182 16.18 -19.02 1.68
CA LEU A 182 15.37 -18.12 2.50
C LEU A 182 16.09 -17.78 3.81
N ARG A 183 16.70 -18.78 4.47
CA ARG A 183 17.46 -18.59 5.70
C ARG A 183 18.66 -17.69 5.49
N HIS A 184 19.40 -17.88 4.38
CA HIS A 184 20.52 -17.03 3.99
C HIS A 184 20.05 -15.60 3.68
N PHE A 185 18.99 -15.45 2.87
CA PHE A 185 18.39 -14.18 2.54
C PHE A 185 18.02 -13.38 3.80
N PHE A 186 17.19 -13.94 4.68
CA PHE A 186 16.78 -13.25 5.90
C PHE A 186 17.97 -12.97 6.82
N SER A 187 18.89 -13.92 7.01
CA SER A 187 20.10 -13.73 7.81
C SER A 187 20.89 -12.50 7.35
N THR A 188 21.14 -12.41 6.05
CA THR A 188 21.91 -11.32 5.45
C THR A 188 21.22 -9.98 5.66
N ILE A 189 19.90 -9.91 5.48
CA ILE A 189 19.15 -8.67 5.72
C ILE A 189 19.20 -8.25 7.20
N TYR A 190 19.03 -9.18 8.14
CA TYR A 190 19.15 -8.88 9.57
C TYR A 190 20.55 -8.37 9.94
N THR A 191 21.60 -8.97 9.38
CA THR A 191 22.99 -8.52 9.55
C THR A 191 23.18 -7.10 9.01
N ARG A 192 22.65 -6.79 7.82
CA ARG A 192 22.71 -5.44 7.23
C ARG A 192 21.95 -4.40 8.06
N MET A 193 20.82 -4.77 8.64
CA MET A 193 20.06 -3.91 9.54
C MET A 193 20.71 -3.76 10.92
N GLN A 194 21.69 -4.60 11.26
CA GLN A 194 22.33 -4.65 12.58
C GLN A 194 21.33 -4.91 13.71
N VAL A 195 20.34 -5.78 13.47
CA VAL A 195 19.27 -6.10 14.44
C VAL A 195 19.32 -7.58 14.81
N LYS A 196 19.13 -7.87 16.09
CA LYS A 196 18.96 -9.26 16.57
C LYS A 196 17.57 -9.77 16.17
N THR A 197 17.53 -10.95 15.57
CA THR A 197 16.31 -11.60 15.07
C THR A 197 15.24 -11.81 16.13
N SER A 198 15.62 -12.01 17.39
CA SER A 198 14.71 -12.27 18.51
C SER A 198 14.02 -11.02 19.09
N THR A 199 14.35 -9.82 18.61
CA THR A 199 13.93 -8.58 19.28
C THR A 199 12.58 -8.05 18.81
N GLN A 200 12.24 -8.24 17.54
CA GLN A 200 11.11 -7.54 16.91
C GLN A 200 10.33 -8.46 15.99
N PRO A 201 9.00 -8.27 15.87
CA PRO A 201 8.20 -8.93 14.86
C PRO A 201 8.62 -8.49 13.46
N ILE A 202 8.36 -9.35 12.47
CA ILE A 202 8.65 -9.08 11.07
C ILE A 202 7.38 -9.08 10.22
N ILE A 203 7.33 -8.19 9.24
CA ILE A 203 6.39 -8.20 8.13
C ILE A 203 7.18 -8.50 6.86
N VAL A 204 6.79 -9.57 6.15
CA VAL A 204 7.43 -10.00 4.91
C VAL A 204 6.40 -9.99 3.78
N SER A 205 6.77 -9.39 2.65
CA SER A 205 5.97 -9.53 1.43
C SER A 205 6.17 -10.92 0.83
N ILE A 206 5.06 -11.55 0.43
CA ILE A 206 5.06 -12.80 -0.31
C ILE A 206 4.90 -12.43 -1.80
N PRO A 207 5.75 -12.95 -2.70
CA PRO A 207 5.57 -12.76 -4.12
C PRO A 207 4.23 -13.32 -4.59
N ILE A 208 3.74 -12.78 -5.70
CA ILE A 208 2.59 -13.34 -6.39
C ILE A 208 3.15 -14.43 -7.29
N CYS A 209 2.95 -15.68 -6.90
CA CYS A 209 3.37 -16.86 -7.65
C CYS A 209 2.31 -17.94 -7.48
N HIS A 210 2.31 -18.93 -8.38
CA HIS A 210 1.27 -19.96 -8.46
C HIS A 210 -0.09 -19.28 -8.63
N TYR A 211 -0.45 -18.89 -9.85
CA TYR A 211 -1.51 -17.93 -10.12
C TYR A 211 -2.90 -18.57 -10.14
N GLU A 212 -2.96 -19.86 -10.48
CA GLU A 212 -4.21 -20.57 -10.75
C GLU A 212 -4.92 -20.98 -9.45
N ASP A 213 -6.21 -21.30 -9.57
CA ASP A 213 -7.00 -21.85 -8.45
C ASP A 213 -6.97 -23.39 -8.38
N THR A 214 -5.91 -24.01 -8.90
CA THR A 214 -5.70 -25.46 -8.80
C THR A 214 -5.23 -25.88 -7.41
N GLU A 215 -5.49 -27.13 -7.03
CA GLU A 215 -5.01 -27.66 -5.74
C GLU A 215 -3.48 -27.70 -5.65
N CYS A 216 -2.79 -27.90 -6.78
CA CYS A 216 -1.33 -27.83 -6.87
C CYS A 216 -0.81 -26.44 -6.51
N ASP A 217 -1.37 -25.39 -7.12
CA ASP A 217 -0.98 -24.00 -6.85
C ASP A 217 -1.35 -23.58 -5.42
N LYS A 218 -2.50 -24.00 -4.90
CA LYS A 218 -2.86 -23.80 -3.49
C LYS A 218 -1.84 -24.45 -2.55
N ALA A 219 -1.42 -25.67 -2.83
CA ALA A 219 -0.42 -26.38 -2.04
C ALA A 219 0.96 -25.68 -2.10
N ALA A 220 1.39 -25.24 -3.28
CA ALA A 220 2.66 -24.53 -3.46
C ALA A 220 2.68 -23.18 -2.72
N ARG A 221 1.59 -22.39 -2.79
CA ARG A 221 1.44 -21.14 -1.99
C ARG A 221 1.54 -21.42 -0.48
N ARG A 222 0.90 -22.50 0.00
CA ARG A 222 1.00 -22.92 1.41
C ARG A 222 2.43 -23.33 1.78
N GLN A 223 3.10 -24.09 0.93
CA GLN A 223 4.48 -24.54 1.13
C GLN A 223 5.47 -23.36 1.18
N LEU A 224 5.33 -22.37 0.29
CA LEU A 224 6.13 -21.15 0.33
C LEU A 224 5.95 -20.41 1.65
N LYS A 225 4.70 -20.20 2.08
CA LYS A 225 4.38 -19.55 3.35
C LYS A 225 4.94 -20.32 4.55
N GLU A 226 4.79 -21.65 4.58
CA GLU A 226 5.36 -22.49 5.63
C GLU A 226 6.89 -22.42 5.65
N SER A 227 7.55 -22.43 4.49
CA SER A 227 9.01 -22.33 4.38
C SER A 227 9.55 -20.99 4.90
N ILE A 228 8.85 -19.89 4.61
CA ILE A 228 9.16 -18.56 5.14
C ILE A 228 9.02 -18.54 6.67
N HIS A 229 7.92 -19.08 7.20
CA HIS A 229 7.71 -19.18 8.64
C HIS A 229 8.79 -20.01 9.32
N SER A 230 9.11 -21.20 8.80
CA SER A 230 10.17 -22.06 9.36
C SER A 230 11.52 -21.34 9.39
N ALA A 231 11.95 -20.76 8.26
CA ALA A 231 13.23 -20.05 8.19
C ALA A 231 13.34 -18.91 9.23
N LEU A 232 12.28 -18.12 9.41
CA LEU A 232 12.24 -17.01 10.36
C LEU A 232 12.09 -17.47 11.82
N PHE A 233 11.29 -18.49 12.11
CA PHE A 233 11.13 -18.98 13.48
C PHE A 233 12.36 -19.75 13.98
N ASP A 234 13.08 -20.45 13.10
CA ASP A 234 14.37 -21.04 13.40
C ASP A 234 15.44 -19.98 13.69
N MET A 235 15.27 -18.78 13.12
CA MET A 235 16.03 -17.58 13.48
C MET A 235 15.62 -16.96 14.82
N ASN A 236 14.65 -17.53 15.53
CA ASN A 236 14.08 -16.99 16.76
C ASN A 236 13.27 -15.70 16.60
N VAL A 237 12.77 -15.39 15.40
CA VAL A 237 11.85 -14.25 15.23
C VAL A 237 10.59 -14.47 16.06
N PRO A 238 10.14 -13.47 16.87
CA PRO A 238 9.03 -13.68 17.81
C PRO A 238 7.67 -13.85 17.12
N ALA A 239 7.43 -13.11 16.04
CA ALA A 239 6.18 -13.15 15.28
C ALA A 239 6.40 -12.77 13.81
N VAL A 240 5.65 -13.43 12.91
CA VAL A 240 5.78 -13.25 11.46
C VAL A 240 4.41 -12.90 10.86
N CYS A 241 4.33 -11.74 10.20
CA CYS A 241 3.24 -11.35 9.32
C CYS A 241 3.69 -11.54 7.87
N ALA A 242 3.02 -12.40 7.12
CA ALA A 242 3.37 -12.68 5.73
C ALA A 242 2.16 -12.36 4.84
N VAL A 243 2.31 -11.37 3.96
CA VAL A 243 1.22 -10.75 3.19
C VAL A 243 1.61 -10.65 1.72
N ASN A 244 0.67 -10.89 0.81
CA ASN A 244 0.91 -10.80 -0.63
C ASN A 244 1.36 -9.38 -1.05
N GLN A 245 2.37 -9.29 -1.92
CA GLN A 245 2.94 -8.02 -2.35
C GLN A 245 1.93 -7.09 -3.05
N ALA A 246 1.00 -7.61 -3.87
CA ALA A 246 -0.05 -6.80 -4.47
C ALA A 246 -1.03 -6.27 -3.42
N VAL A 247 -1.41 -7.09 -2.44
CA VAL A 247 -2.28 -6.64 -1.34
C VAL A 247 -1.63 -5.50 -0.56
N LEU A 248 -0.33 -5.59 -0.31
CA LEU A 248 0.41 -4.49 0.32
C LEU A 248 0.43 -3.22 -0.56
N ALA A 249 0.66 -3.36 -1.88
CA ALA A 249 0.60 -2.22 -2.79
C ALA A 249 -0.79 -1.56 -2.82
N LEU A 250 -1.86 -2.36 -2.78
CA LEU A 250 -3.24 -1.87 -2.70
C LEU A 250 -3.51 -1.11 -1.39
N PHE A 251 -3.02 -1.63 -0.26
CA PHE A 251 -3.12 -0.93 1.03
C PHE A 251 -2.36 0.39 1.04
N ALA A 252 -1.20 0.46 0.38
CA ALA A 252 -0.46 1.71 0.22
C ALA A 252 -1.25 2.76 -0.57
N ALA A 253 -2.09 2.32 -1.52
CA ALA A 253 -3.03 3.17 -2.24
C ALA A 253 -4.32 3.48 -1.43
N ARG A 254 -4.39 3.06 -0.16
CA ARG A 254 -5.55 3.23 0.73
C ARG A 254 -6.82 2.58 0.18
N LYS A 255 -6.66 1.42 -0.45
CA LYS A 255 -7.75 0.59 -0.97
C LYS A 255 -7.68 -0.80 -0.36
N VAL A 256 -8.82 -1.45 -0.22
CA VAL A 256 -8.91 -2.87 0.20
C VAL A 256 -9.46 -3.77 -0.89
N SER A 257 -10.06 -3.18 -1.93
CA SER A 257 -10.57 -3.86 -3.11
C SER A 257 -10.11 -3.09 -4.36
N GLY A 258 -9.86 -3.82 -5.44
CA GLY A 258 -9.39 -3.28 -6.70
C GLY A 258 -8.62 -4.33 -7.49
N ILE A 259 -8.15 -3.95 -8.68
CA ILE A 259 -7.21 -4.73 -9.46
C ILE A 259 -5.81 -4.17 -9.25
N VAL A 260 -4.83 -5.02 -8.95
CA VAL A 260 -3.42 -4.60 -8.91
C VAL A 260 -2.69 -5.08 -10.16
N VAL A 261 -2.06 -4.15 -10.87
CA VAL A 261 -1.18 -4.46 -12.00
C VAL A 261 0.26 -4.38 -11.50
N ASN A 262 0.85 -5.53 -11.19
CA ASN A 262 2.20 -5.64 -10.66
C ASN A 262 3.20 -5.94 -11.77
N ILE A 263 3.95 -4.92 -12.22
CA ILE A 263 5.02 -5.04 -13.21
C ILE A 263 6.33 -5.39 -12.49
N GLY A 264 6.54 -6.69 -12.32
CA GLY A 264 7.70 -7.27 -11.65
C GLY A 264 8.97 -7.30 -12.51
N PHE A 265 9.98 -8.01 -12.02
CA PHE A 265 11.26 -8.12 -12.73
C PHE A 265 11.15 -9.01 -13.98
N HIS A 266 10.52 -10.18 -13.86
CA HIS A 266 10.40 -11.15 -14.96
C HIS A 266 9.09 -11.05 -15.74
N GLN A 267 8.00 -10.70 -15.07
CA GLN A 267 6.64 -10.75 -15.61
C GLN A 267 5.75 -9.66 -15.01
N THR A 268 4.59 -9.46 -15.62
CA THR A 268 3.51 -8.61 -15.12
C THR A 268 2.34 -9.48 -14.70
N SER A 269 1.75 -9.21 -13.55
CA SER A 269 0.52 -9.87 -13.09
C SER A 269 -0.60 -8.88 -12.85
N ILE A 270 -1.83 -9.28 -13.20
CA ILE A 270 -3.06 -8.51 -13.01
C ILE A 270 -3.89 -9.27 -11.99
N VAL A 271 -4.07 -8.68 -10.82
CA VAL A 271 -4.45 -9.39 -9.60
C VAL A 271 -5.74 -8.79 -9.05
N PRO A 272 -6.90 -9.44 -9.22
CA PRO A 272 -8.14 -8.99 -8.61
C PRO A 272 -8.10 -9.24 -7.10
N ILE A 273 -8.35 -8.19 -6.33
CA ILE A 273 -8.35 -8.22 -4.87
C ILE A 273 -9.70 -7.69 -4.39
N LEU A 274 -10.36 -8.46 -3.55
CA LEU A 274 -11.58 -8.05 -2.88
C LEU A 274 -11.36 -8.18 -1.38
N HIS A 275 -11.55 -7.10 -0.63
CA HIS A 275 -11.46 -7.11 0.83
C HIS A 275 -10.13 -7.70 1.33
N GLY A 276 -9.01 -7.26 0.76
CA GLY A 276 -7.66 -7.69 1.12
C GLY A 276 -7.33 -9.15 0.77
N LYS A 277 -8.22 -9.85 0.05
CA LYS A 277 -8.02 -11.23 -0.42
C LYS A 277 -7.82 -11.24 -1.93
N VAL A 278 -6.79 -11.96 -2.38
CA VAL A 278 -6.60 -12.24 -3.81
C VAL A 278 -7.68 -13.21 -4.28
N MET A 279 -8.39 -12.84 -5.34
CA MET A 279 -9.54 -13.58 -5.85
C MET A 279 -9.10 -14.58 -6.92
N HIS A 280 -8.42 -15.65 -6.50
CA HIS A 280 -7.93 -16.68 -7.42
C HIS A 280 -9.05 -17.33 -8.25
N GLN A 281 -10.28 -17.43 -7.74
CA GLN A 281 -11.41 -17.96 -8.51
C GLN A 281 -11.85 -17.05 -9.67
N VAL A 282 -11.50 -15.76 -9.65
CA VAL A 282 -11.70 -14.83 -10.76
C VAL A 282 -10.61 -15.01 -11.82
N GLY A 283 -9.43 -15.50 -11.40
CA GLY A 283 -8.24 -15.61 -12.24
C GLY A 283 -7.25 -14.48 -12.00
N VAL A 284 -5.96 -14.81 -12.07
CA VAL A 284 -4.86 -13.85 -12.02
C VAL A 284 -4.17 -13.89 -13.37
N GLU A 285 -4.32 -12.84 -14.18
CA GLU A 285 -3.73 -12.80 -15.50
C GLU A 285 -2.22 -12.55 -15.40
N VAL A 286 -1.45 -13.23 -16.24
CA VAL A 286 0.01 -13.12 -16.26
C VAL A 286 0.50 -12.88 -17.68
N VAL A 287 1.27 -11.80 -17.83
CA VAL A 287 1.93 -11.44 -19.08
C VAL A 287 3.43 -11.62 -18.91
N GLY A 288 4.07 -12.34 -19.82
CA GLY A 288 5.51 -12.66 -19.82
C GLY A 288 6.43 -11.47 -20.12
N ILE A 289 6.07 -10.26 -19.69
CA ILE A 289 6.80 -9.02 -19.89
C ILE A 289 7.00 -8.37 -18.52
N GLY A 290 8.26 -8.20 -18.13
CA GLY A 290 8.65 -7.48 -16.92
C GLY A 290 9.79 -6.50 -17.17
N ALA A 291 10.37 -5.97 -16.10
CA ALA A 291 11.47 -5.02 -16.17
C ALA A 291 12.69 -5.54 -16.96
N LEU A 292 12.96 -6.84 -16.91
CA LEU A 292 14.05 -7.46 -17.67
C LEU A 292 13.84 -7.35 -19.18
N LYS A 293 12.61 -7.57 -19.67
CA LYS A 293 12.28 -7.44 -21.10
C LYS A 293 12.34 -6.00 -21.57
N LEU A 294 11.85 -5.05 -20.76
CA LEU A 294 11.99 -3.61 -21.04
C LEU A 294 13.45 -3.17 -21.15
N THR A 295 14.28 -3.60 -20.22
CA THR A 295 15.72 -3.27 -20.21
C THR A 295 16.44 -3.92 -21.40
N GLY A 296 16.07 -5.16 -21.75
CA GLY A 296 16.61 -5.86 -22.91
C GLY A 296 16.25 -5.19 -24.23
N PHE A 297 15.00 -4.75 -24.38
CA PHE A 297 14.57 -4.05 -25.59
C PHE A 297 15.27 -2.70 -25.75
N LEU A 298 15.38 -1.90 -24.68
CA LEU A 298 16.14 -0.64 -24.72
C LEU A 298 17.60 -0.89 -25.12
N LYS A 299 18.23 -1.94 -24.57
CA LYS A 299 19.59 -2.34 -24.93
C LYS A 299 19.71 -2.60 -26.44
N GLU A 300 18.79 -3.37 -27.02
CA GLU A 300 18.78 -3.68 -28.45
C GLU A 300 18.63 -2.41 -29.29
N GLN A 301 17.72 -1.50 -28.92
CA GLN A 301 17.56 -0.22 -29.62
C GLN A 301 18.82 0.65 -29.56
N MET A 302 19.46 0.74 -28.40
CA MET A 302 20.73 1.47 -28.23
C MET A 302 21.84 0.88 -29.10
N GLN A 303 21.93 -0.46 -29.18
CA GLN A 303 22.91 -1.15 -30.01
C GLN A 303 22.69 -0.89 -31.51
N GLN A 304 21.43 -0.90 -31.97
CA GLN A 304 21.08 -0.57 -33.35
C GLN A 304 21.50 0.85 -33.76
N LYS A 305 21.57 1.79 -32.81
CA LYS A 305 22.04 3.17 -33.04
C LYS A 305 23.52 3.38 -32.70
N ASN A 306 24.28 2.31 -32.51
CA ASN A 306 25.71 2.36 -32.16
C ASN A 306 26.01 3.18 -30.90
N ILE A 307 25.08 3.18 -29.92
CA ILE A 307 25.30 3.79 -28.61
C ILE A 307 26.06 2.79 -27.74
N TYR A 308 27.30 3.12 -27.39
CA TYR A 308 28.17 2.29 -26.54
C TYR A 308 27.83 2.50 -25.06
N PHE A 309 27.68 1.41 -24.32
CA PHE A 309 27.45 1.40 -22.86
C PHE A 309 28.23 0.25 -22.22
N GLY A 310 28.65 0.45 -20.97
CA GLY A 310 29.53 -0.48 -20.24
C GLY A 310 28.81 -1.66 -19.60
N SER A 311 27.53 -1.51 -19.24
CA SER A 311 26.80 -2.56 -18.49
C SER A 311 25.28 -2.50 -18.64
N LEU A 312 24.59 -3.58 -18.25
CA LEU A 312 23.13 -3.60 -18.11
C LEU A 312 22.63 -2.65 -17.00
N TYR A 313 23.46 -2.32 -16.02
CA TYR A 313 23.12 -1.33 -14.99
C TYR A 313 22.90 0.05 -15.63
N THR A 314 23.75 0.42 -16.59
CA THR A 314 23.66 1.67 -17.36
C THR A 314 22.35 1.73 -18.14
N VAL A 315 22.03 0.68 -18.91
CA VAL A 315 20.77 0.61 -19.67
C VAL A 315 19.56 0.71 -18.74
N ARG A 316 19.60 0.05 -17.59
CA ARG A 316 18.53 0.14 -16.59
C ARG A 316 18.40 1.56 -16.03
N ALA A 317 19.51 2.22 -15.69
CA ALA A 317 19.48 3.59 -15.18
C ALA A 317 18.90 4.55 -16.24
N LEU A 318 19.25 4.39 -17.51
CA LEU A 318 18.65 5.14 -18.61
C LEU A 318 17.15 4.86 -18.74
N LYS A 319 16.73 3.60 -18.65
CA LYS A 319 15.30 3.24 -18.62
C LYS A 319 14.56 3.93 -17.49
N GLU A 320 15.12 3.94 -16.28
CA GLU A 320 14.47 4.51 -15.09
C GLU A 320 14.42 6.04 -15.10
N ASN A 321 15.32 6.72 -15.83
CA ASN A 321 15.42 8.18 -15.83
C ASN A 321 14.95 8.85 -17.14
N LEU A 322 14.98 8.15 -18.28
CA LEU A 322 14.67 8.71 -19.59
C LEU A 322 13.42 8.11 -20.24
N CYS A 323 13.10 6.85 -19.98
CA CYS A 323 11.95 6.21 -20.63
C CYS A 323 10.61 6.61 -20.01
N TYR A 324 9.56 6.55 -20.81
CA TYR A 324 8.19 6.86 -20.42
C TYR A 324 7.21 6.11 -21.34
N VAL A 325 5.92 6.25 -21.09
CA VAL A 325 4.84 5.71 -21.94
C VAL A 325 4.11 6.89 -22.58
N ALA A 326 4.04 6.88 -23.91
CA ALA A 326 3.29 7.89 -24.66
C ALA A 326 1.78 7.65 -24.56
N LEU A 327 0.99 8.72 -24.42
CA LEU A 327 -0.47 8.65 -24.41
C LEU A 327 -1.05 8.30 -25.80
N ASP A 328 -0.39 8.75 -26.85
CA ASP A 328 -0.67 8.41 -28.24
C ASP A 328 0.67 8.10 -28.91
N TYR A 329 0.91 6.81 -29.15
CA TYR A 329 2.18 6.32 -29.67
C TYR A 329 2.48 6.86 -31.08
N GLU A 330 1.49 6.85 -31.98
CA GLU A 330 1.67 7.28 -33.36
C GLU A 330 1.94 8.78 -33.45
N ALA A 331 1.22 9.58 -32.66
CA ALA A 331 1.49 11.01 -32.58
C ALA A 331 2.89 11.31 -32.01
N GLU A 332 3.38 10.51 -31.06
CA GLU A 332 4.69 10.72 -30.43
C GLU A 332 5.85 10.44 -31.39
N ILE A 333 5.71 9.53 -32.36
CA ILE A 333 6.72 9.24 -33.39
C ILE A 333 7.12 10.50 -34.18
N SER A 334 6.18 11.42 -34.37
CA SER A 334 6.41 12.65 -35.14
C SER A 334 7.16 13.74 -34.38
N LYS A 335 7.42 13.58 -33.08
CA LYS A 335 8.01 14.61 -32.22
C LYS A 335 9.52 14.41 -32.04
N ASP A 336 10.26 15.51 -31.84
CA ASP A 336 11.65 15.42 -31.35
C ASP A 336 11.65 15.23 -29.83
N THR A 337 11.83 13.99 -29.39
CA THR A 337 11.76 13.61 -27.98
C THR A 337 13.13 13.38 -27.34
N LYS A 338 14.19 14.02 -27.84
CA LYS A 338 15.54 13.85 -27.28
C LYS A 338 15.62 14.27 -25.81
N ALA A 339 16.28 13.45 -25.00
CA ALA A 339 16.71 13.83 -23.66
C ALA A 339 18.00 13.10 -23.29
N SER A 340 18.77 13.73 -22.40
CA SER A 340 20.07 13.23 -21.98
C SER A 340 20.11 12.97 -20.48
N PHE A 341 20.84 11.94 -20.08
CA PHE A 341 21.08 11.61 -18.67
C PHE A 341 22.55 11.27 -18.47
N GLN A 342 23.12 11.76 -17.37
CA GLN A 342 24.51 11.51 -17.02
C GLN A 342 24.62 10.27 -16.14
N ILE A 343 25.46 9.33 -16.55
CA ILE A 343 25.88 8.17 -15.75
C ILE A 343 27.26 8.48 -15.20
N ALA A 344 27.40 8.49 -13.87
CA ALA A 344 28.61 8.95 -13.18
C ALA A 344 29.91 8.30 -13.69
N SER A 345 29.86 7.03 -14.11
CA SER A 345 31.02 6.26 -14.60
C SER A 345 31.18 6.25 -16.12
N GLU A 346 30.17 6.64 -16.90
CA GLU A 346 30.13 6.42 -18.36
C GLU A 346 29.82 7.69 -19.16
N GLY A 347 29.50 8.81 -18.51
CA GLY A 347 29.24 10.09 -19.17
C GLY A 347 27.77 10.30 -19.58
N TRP A 348 27.56 11.15 -20.57
CA TRP A 348 26.22 11.54 -21.03
C TRP A 348 25.70 10.59 -22.10
N PHE A 349 24.47 10.12 -21.89
CA PHE A 349 23.72 9.36 -22.89
C PHE A 349 22.57 10.22 -23.38
N THR A 350 22.32 10.20 -24.69
CA THR A 350 21.16 10.87 -25.30
C THR A 350 20.31 9.82 -25.99
N LEU A 351 19.04 9.76 -25.61
CA LEU A 351 18.02 8.91 -26.25
C LEU A 351 16.94 9.80 -26.87
N SER A 352 16.32 9.34 -27.95
CA SER A 352 15.20 10.02 -28.61
C SER A 352 13.92 9.18 -28.51
N GLU A 353 13.61 8.43 -29.56
CA GLU A 353 12.40 7.61 -29.67
C GLU A 353 12.47 6.32 -28.83
N GLU A 354 13.67 5.86 -28.45
CA GLU A 354 13.84 4.68 -27.58
C GLU A 354 13.15 4.89 -26.23
N ARG A 355 13.05 6.16 -25.81
CA ARG A 355 12.44 6.58 -24.55
C ARG A 355 11.00 6.08 -24.42
N PHE A 356 10.17 6.31 -25.45
CA PHE A 356 8.78 5.88 -25.43
C PHE A 356 8.54 4.53 -26.11
N LYS A 357 9.34 4.15 -27.12
CA LYS A 357 9.29 2.81 -27.73
C LYS A 357 9.53 1.71 -26.72
N THR A 358 10.42 1.95 -25.75
CA THR A 358 10.65 0.99 -24.66
C THR A 358 9.38 0.75 -23.84
N GLY A 359 8.63 1.80 -23.49
CA GLY A 359 7.36 1.67 -22.77
C GLY A 359 6.26 1.01 -23.61
N GLU A 360 6.26 1.25 -24.93
CA GLU A 360 5.23 0.74 -25.84
C GLU A 360 5.17 -0.79 -25.88
N ILE A 361 6.26 -1.51 -25.59
CA ILE A 361 6.24 -2.98 -25.59
C ILE A 361 5.30 -3.56 -24.52
N LEU A 362 4.89 -2.78 -23.51
CA LEU A 362 3.84 -3.18 -22.56
C LEU A 362 2.48 -3.25 -23.25
N PHE A 363 2.22 -2.40 -24.24
CA PHE A 363 0.94 -2.27 -24.93
C PHE A 363 0.92 -3.03 -26.27
N GLN A 364 2.06 -3.03 -26.97
CA GLN A 364 2.27 -3.71 -28.24
C GLN A 364 3.52 -4.61 -28.19
N PRO A 365 3.47 -5.76 -27.48
CA PRO A 365 4.65 -6.62 -27.31
C PRO A 365 5.30 -7.10 -28.63
N ARG A 366 4.51 -7.15 -29.70
CA ARG A 366 4.93 -7.62 -31.03
C ARG A 366 6.07 -6.79 -31.63
N ILE A 367 6.18 -5.49 -31.31
CA ILE A 367 7.25 -4.64 -31.84
C ILE A 367 8.64 -5.08 -31.34
N ALA A 368 8.68 -5.80 -30.22
CA ALA A 368 9.88 -6.43 -29.66
C ALA A 368 9.97 -7.93 -29.99
N GLY A 369 9.22 -8.40 -30.99
CA GLY A 369 9.17 -9.81 -31.38
C GLY A 369 8.51 -10.73 -30.35
N MET A 370 7.80 -10.18 -29.35
CA MET A 370 7.18 -10.98 -28.29
C MET A 370 5.74 -11.39 -28.66
N ARG A 371 5.43 -12.67 -28.46
CA ARG A 371 4.07 -13.21 -28.55
C ARG A 371 3.40 -13.18 -27.18
N ALA A 372 2.96 -12.01 -26.77
CA ALA A 372 2.27 -11.78 -25.50
C ALA A 372 1.10 -10.82 -25.70
N MET A 373 0.15 -10.87 -24.78
CA MET A 373 -0.97 -9.92 -24.71
C MET A 373 -0.48 -8.53 -24.28
N GLY A 374 -1.08 -7.47 -24.82
CA GLY A 374 -0.85 -6.10 -24.34
C GLY A 374 -1.46 -5.89 -22.94
N LEU A 375 -0.87 -4.99 -22.17
CA LEU A 375 -1.26 -4.72 -20.78
C LEU A 375 -2.72 -4.29 -20.65
N GLN A 376 -3.17 -3.41 -21.54
CA GLN A 376 -4.56 -2.94 -21.64
C GLN A 376 -5.55 -4.08 -21.85
N SER A 377 -5.19 -5.05 -22.70
CA SER A 377 -6.04 -6.21 -22.97
C SER A 377 -6.07 -7.17 -21.79
N ALA A 378 -4.94 -7.36 -21.09
CA ALA A 378 -4.88 -8.21 -19.90
C ALA A 378 -5.69 -7.63 -18.73
N VAL A 379 -5.69 -6.30 -18.59
CA VAL A 379 -6.52 -5.62 -17.58
C VAL A 379 -8.00 -5.69 -17.95
N ALA A 380 -8.36 -5.45 -19.22
CA ALA A 380 -9.74 -5.58 -19.69
C ALA A 380 -10.29 -7.00 -19.46
N LEU A 381 -9.51 -8.03 -19.82
CA LEU A 381 -9.88 -9.43 -19.59
C LEU A 381 -10.12 -9.72 -18.10
N CYS A 382 -9.24 -9.23 -17.22
CA CYS A 382 -9.45 -9.38 -15.78
C CYS A 382 -10.74 -8.69 -15.29
N MET A 383 -11.08 -7.52 -15.84
CA MET A 383 -12.33 -6.83 -15.50
C MET A 383 -13.57 -7.58 -15.98
N GLU A 384 -13.53 -8.19 -17.16
CA GLU A 384 -14.58 -9.08 -17.67
C GLU A 384 -14.77 -10.28 -16.73
N HIS A 385 -13.68 -10.96 -16.36
CA HIS A 385 -13.75 -12.05 -15.37
C HIS A 385 -14.28 -11.59 -14.00
N CYS A 386 -13.95 -10.37 -13.56
CA CYS A 386 -14.48 -9.80 -12.31
C CYS A 386 -16.01 -9.60 -12.37
N GLN A 387 -16.52 -9.17 -13.53
CA GLN A 387 -17.95 -8.99 -13.76
C GLN A 387 -18.68 -10.34 -13.78
N ASP A 388 -18.16 -11.29 -14.55
CA ASP A 388 -18.75 -12.64 -14.70
C ASP A 388 -18.79 -13.43 -13.39
N ALA A 389 -17.86 -13.14 -12.47
CA ALA A 389 -17.82 -13.79 -11.17
C ALA A 389 -18.94 -13.33 -10.20
N GLU A 390 -19.63 -12.22 -10.50
CA GLU A 390 -20.78 -11.69 -9.74
C GLU A 390 -20.60 -11.68 -8.21
N LEU A 391 -19.39 -11.37 -7.75
CA LEU A 391 -19.03 -11.51 -6.34
C LEU A 391 -19.71 -10.48 -5.43
N MET A 392 -20.09 -9.31 -5.97
CA MET A 392 -20.69 -8.17 -5.27
C MET A 392 -21.86 -7.63 -6.08
N ALA A 393 -22.78 -6.91 -5.42
CA ALA A 393 -23.96 -6.33 -6.07
C ALA A 393 -23.62 -5.15 -7.01
N ASP A 394 -22.48 -4.49 -6.80
CA ASP A 394 -21.97 -3.43 -7.68
C ASP A 394 -20.61 -3.80 -8.28
N ASP A 395 -20.25 -3.10 -9.35
CA ASP A 395 -19.00 -3.26 -10.08
C ASP A 395 -17.85 -2.38 -9.55
N SER A 396 -18.10 -1.59 -8.48
CA SER A 396 -17.17 -0.58 -8.01
C SER A 396 -15.88 -1.18 -7.43
N TRP A 397 -15.95 -2.43 -6.97
CA TRP A 397 -14.85 -3.09 -6.29
C TRP A 397 -13.64 -3.36 -7.20
N TYR A 398 -13.83 -3.50 -8.52
CA TYR A 398 -12.74 -3.75 -9.49
C TYR A 398 -12.42 -2.55 -10.39
N LYS A 399 -13.23 -1.48 -10.37
CA LYS A 399 -13.03 -0.27 -11.19
C LYS A 399 -11.78 0.56 -10.82
N THR A 400 -11.23 0.36 -9.63
CA THR A 400 -9.93 0.95 -9.28
C THR A 400 -8.80 -0.02 -9.61
N VAL A 401 -7.94 0.38 -10.55
CA VAL A 401 -6.68 -0.31 -10.88
C VAL A 401 -5.54 0.40 -10.16
N VAL A 402 -4.70 -0.35 -9.44
CA VAL A 402 -3.50 0.19 -8.77
C VAL A 402 -2.27 -0.41 -9.42
N LEU A 403 -1.40 0.46 -9.93
CA LEU A 403 -0.12 0.05 -10.49
C LEU A 403 0.89 -0.23 -9.37
N ALA A 404 1.69 -1.29 -9.54
CA ALA A 404 2.70 -1.71 -8.59
C ALA A 404 3.97 -2.23 -9.31
N GLY A 405 5.12 -2.13 -8.65
CA GLY A 405 6.40 -2.59 -9.18
C GLY A 405 7.28 -1.49 -9.75
N GLY A 406 8.54 -1.83 -10.07
CA GLY A 406 9.54 -0.85 -10.47
C GLY A 406 9.24 -0.19 -11.81
N SER A 407 8.94 -1.00 -12.82
CA SER A 407 8.60 -0.50 -14.16
C SER A 407 7.21 0.12 -14.25
N ALA A 408 6.36 -0.07 -13.24
CA ALA A 408 5.09 0.64 -13.13
C ALA A 408 5.26 2.13 -12.79
N CYS A 409 6.48 2.57 -12.45
CA CYS A 409 6.81 3.97 -12.22
C CYS A 409 7.15 4.74 -13.50
N LEU A 410 7.05 4.12 -14.68
CA LEU A 410 7.26 4.82 -15.95
C LEU A 410 6.22 5.96 -16.09
N PRO A 411 6.65 7.20 -16.35
CA PRO A 411 5.74 8.32 -16.54
C PRO A 411 4.75 8.05 -17.68
N GLY A 412 3.49 8.47 -17.54
CA GLY A 412 2.44 8.31 -18.55
C GLY A 412 1.77 6.93 -18.58
N LEU A 413 2.28 5.94 -17.83
CA LEU A 413 1.74 4.58 -17.85
C LEU A 413 0.30 4.50 -17.32
N ALA A 414 -0.02 5.22 -16.24
CA ALA A 414 -1.35 5.20 -15.64
C ALA A 414 -2.39 5.82 -16.59
N GLU A 415 -2.07 6.97 -17.16
CA GLU A 415 -2.93 7.71 -18.07
C GLU A 415 -3.17 6.95 -19.37
N ARG A 416 -2.11 6.36 -19.95
CA ARG A 416 -2.24 5.52 -21.15
C ARG A 416 -3.06 4.27 -20.87
N LEU A 417 -2.82 3.59 -19.75
CA LEU A 417 -3.58 2.38 -19.41
C LEU A 417 -5.05 2.69 -19.16
N GLU A 418 -5.37 3.79 -18.47
CA GLU A 418 -6.75 4.22 -18.24
C GLU A 418 -7.47 4.50 -19.57
N LYS A 419 -6.83 5.29 -20.46
CA LYS A 419 -7.36 5.58 -21.80
C LYS A 419 -7.63 4.31 -22.60
N ASP A 420 -6.64 3.42 -22.69
CA ASP A 420 -6.72 2.24 -23.56
C ASP A 420 -7.71 1.19 -23.02
N VAL A 421 -7.75 0.96 -21.71
CA VAL A 421 -8.73 0.04 -21.09
C VAL A 421 -10.16 0.56 -21.29
N CYS A 422 -10.38 1.86 -21.07
CA CYS A 422 -11.68 2.48 -21.33
C CYS A 422 -12.11 2.43 -22.80
N GLY A 423 -11.14 2.45 -23.73
CA GLY A 423 -11.40 2.33 -25.17
C GLY A 423 -11.71 0.91 -25.64
N ILE A 424 -11.28 -0.12 -24.90
CA ILE A 424 -11.53 -1.53 -25.23
C ILE A 424 -12.85 -2.02 -24.62
N LEU A 425 -13.14 -1.61 -23.38
CA LEU A 425 -14.30 -2.10 -22.66
C LEU A 425 -15.62 -1.44 -23.08
N PRO A 426 -16.76 -2.16 -23.01
CA PRO A 426 -18.08 -1.57 -23.21
C PRO A 426 -18.35 -0.38 -22.26
N PRO A 427 -19.17 0.62 -22.67
CA PRO A 427 -19.42 1.84 -21.87
C PRO A 427 -19.92 1.60 -20.44
N HIS A 428 -20.69 0.54 -20.20
CA HIS A 428 -21.22 0.22 -18.87
C HIS A 428 -20.12 -0.26 -17.91
N MET A 429 -19.09 -0.93 -18.43
CA MET A 429 -17.93 -1.39 -17.67
C MET A 429 -16.89 -0.28 -17.49
N SER A 430 -16.65 0.51 -18.56
CA SER A 430 -15.58 1.51 -18.57
C SER A 430 -15.89 2.75 -17.73
N ASN A 431 -17.17 3.05 -17.52
CA ASN A 431 -17.56 4.21 -16.72
C ASN A 431 -17.10 4.08 -15.25
N GLY A 432 -16.28 5.04 -14.81
CA GLY A 432 -15.76 5.12 -13.45
C GLY A 432 -14.46 4.36 -13.22
N ILE A 433 -13.85 3.77 -14.26
CA ILE A 433 -12.51 3.21 -14.16
C ILE A 433 -11.51 4.29 -13.77
N ARG A 434 -10.62 3.95 -12.83
CA ARG A 434 -9.50 4.80 -12.42
C ARG A 434 -8.24 3.98 -12.30
N VAL A 435 -7.16 4.43 -12.94
CA VAL A 435 -5.82 3.85 -12.80
C VAL A 435 -4.97 4.75 -11.91
N LEU A 436 -4.51 4.20 -10.79
CA LEU A 436 -3.66 4.88 -9.83
C LEU A 436 -2.20 4.49 -10.05
N PRO A 437 -1.26 5.46 -10.20
CA PRO A 437 0.16 5.15 -10.21
C PRO A 437 0.61 4.60 -8.84
N PRO A 438 1.80 3.99 -8.75
CA PRO A 438 2.31 3.50 -7.47
C PRO A 438 2.46 4.68 -6.48
N PRO A 439 1.69 4.74 -5.38
CA PRO A 439 1.60 5.92 -4.52
C PRO A 439 2.91 6.31 -3.83
N TYR A 440 3.80 5.33 -3.64
CA TYR A 440 5.14 5.53 -3.10
C TYR A 440 6.20 4.97 -4.06
N GLY A 441 5.94 5.05 -5.36
CA GLY A 441 6.83 4.55 -6.39
C GLY A 441 7.19 3.07 -6.17
N VAL A 442 8.49 2.77 -6.30
CA VAL A 442 9.05 1.42 -6.16
C VAL A 442 8.90 0.82 -4.75
N ASP A 443 8.56 1.63 -3.75
CA ASP A 443 8.44 1.24 -2.34
C ASP A 443 6.99 1.02 -1.90
N SER A 444 6.01 1.10 -2.80
CA SER A 444 4.58 1.02 -2.47
C SER A 444 4.23 -0.19 -1.60
N ALA A 445 4.71 -1.41 -1.94
CA ALA A 445 4.47 -2.58 -1.11
C ALA A 445 5.11 -2.48 0.29
N TRP A 446 6.28 -1.87 0.40
CA TRP A 446 6.93 -1.61 1.70
C TRP A 446 6.10 -0.64 2.56
N PHE A 447 5.54 0.41 1.94
CA PHE A 447 4.64 1.34 2.63
C PHE A 447 3.33 0.67 3.07
N GLY A 448 2.77 -0.24 2.27
CA GLY A 448 1.63 -1.07 2.68
C GLY A 448 1.93 -1.90 3.93
N ALA A 449 3.13 -2.50 4.00
CA ALA A 449 3.57 -3.24 5.18
C ALA A 449 3.80 -2.32 6.39
N LYS A 450 4.31 -1.10 6.16
CA LYS A 450 4.45 -0.07 7.20
C LYS A 450 3.11 0.27 7.86
N LEU A 451 2.01 0.35 7.10
CA LEU A 451 0.67 0.59 7.67
C LEU A 451 0.30 -0.49 8.69
N ILE A 452 0.50 -1.77 8.32
CA ILE A 452 0.21 -2.93 9.18
C ILE A 452 1.08 -2.91 10.44
N GLY A 453 2.39 -2.66 10.30
CA GLY A 453 3.36 -2.68 11.40
C GLY A 453 3.21 -1.56 12.42
N ASN A 454 2.34 -0.59 12.16
CA ASN A 454 2.04 0.52 13.06
C ASN A 454 0.60 0.50 13.59
N LEU A 455 -0.22 -0.50 13.25
CA LEU A 455 -1.58 -0.63 13.77
C LEU A 455 -1.61 -0.72 15.30
N SER A 456 -2.64 -0.15 15.90
CA SER A 456 -2.92 -0.25 17.35
C SER A 456 -3.01 -1.70 17.88
N THR A 457 -3.34 -2.66 17.02
CA THR A 457 -3.51 -4.09 17.34
C THR A 457 -2.34 -4.96 16.91
N PHE A 458 -1.29 -4.40 16.30
CA PHE A 458 -0.13 -5.15 15.88
C PHE A 458 0.71 -5.58 17.10
N PRO A 459 1.31 -6.79 17.15
CA PRO A 459 1.31 -7.86 16.13
C PRO A 459 0.12 -8.83 16.18
N THR A 460 -0.76 -8.74 17.18
CA THR A 460 -1.75 -9.78 17.51
C THR A 460 -2.71 -10.15 16.38
N SER A 461 -3.23 -9.19 15.62
CA SER A 461 -4.25 -9.46 14.58
C SER A 461 -3.68 -9.99 13.26
N TRP A 462 -2.38 -9.77 12.99
CA TRP A 462 -1.77 -10.01 11.68
C TRP A 462 -0.68 -11.08 11.69
N CYS A 463 -0.01 -11.28 12.83
CA CYS A 463 1.13 -12.18 12.91
C CYS A 463 0.75 -13.59 13.38
N VAL A 464 1.45 -14.58 12.84
CA VAL A 464 1.59 -15.88 13.48
C VAL A 464 2.70 -15.75 14.54
N MET A 465 2.42 -16.18 15.77
CA MET A 465 3.40 -16.18 16.85
C MET A 465 4.26 -17.46 16.81
N LYS A 466 5.54 -17.36 17.17
CA LYS A 466 6.45 -18.53 17.19
C LYS A 466 5.88 -19.71 17.99
N LYS A 467 5.34 -19.44 19.18
CA LYS A 467 4.72 -20.46 20.05
C LYS A 467 3.54 -21.17 19.36
N GLN A 468 2.72 -20.43 18.61
CA GLN A 468 1.58 -20.99 17.88
C GLN A 468 2.05 -21.89 16.73
N PHE A 469 3.10 -21.49 16.01
CA PHE A 469 3.67 -22.27 14.93
C PHE A 469 4.26 -23.59 15.42
N GLN A 470 5.07 -23.57 16.48
CA GLN A 470 5.68 -24.77 17.07
C GLN A 470 4.63 -25.80 17.52
N ASN A 471 3.51 -25.35 18.10
CA ASN A 471 2.43 -26.23 18.52
C ASN A 471 1.70 -26.88 17.33
N ARG A 472 1.54 -26.16 16.21
CA ARG A 472 0.95 -26.72 14.98
C ARG A 472 1.86 -27.76 14.35
N SER A 473 3.16 -27.49 14.26
CA SER A 473 4.13 -28.45 13.72
C SER A 473 4.15 -29.73 14.53
N ARG A 474 4.17 -29.64 15.87
CA ARG A 474 4.11 -30.83 16.75
C ARG A 474 2.87 -31.69 16.54
N ARG A 475 1.71 -31.10 16.31
CA ARG A 475 0.45 -31.85 16.05
C ARG A 475 0.45 -32.56 14.69
N LYS A 476 1.16 -32.05 13.68
CA LYS A 476 1.32 -32.71 12.38
C LYS A 476 2.24 -33.95 12.41
N PHE A 477 3.03 -34.14 13.48
CA PHE A 477 3.92 -35.31 13.65
C PHE A 477 3.32 -36.42 14.54
N ILE A 478 2.13 -36.19 15.12
CA ILE A 478 1.45 -37.15 16.02
C ILE A 478 0.33 -37.91 15.27
N TRP A 479 0.10 -37.57 14.00
CA TRP A 479 -0.76 -38.23 13.03
C TRP A 479 0.07 -38.50 11.78
#